data_AF-A0A1G3QCK3-F1
#
_entry.id   AF-A0A1G3QCK3-F1
#
_cell.length_a   1.000
_cell.length_b   1.000
_cell.length_c   1.000
_cell.angle_alpha   90.00
_cell.angle_beta   90.00
_cell.angle_gamma   90.00
#
_symmetry.space_group_name_H-M   'P 1'
#
loop_
_entity.id
_entity.type
_entity.pdbx_description
1 polymer ?
#
loop_
_entity_poly.entity_id
_entity_poly.type
_entity_poly.pdbx_seq_one_letter_code
_entity_poly.pdbx_strand_id
1 'polypeptide(L)'
;MNKKNRDTILKITPIVGWIYIVIGIIFPFENLFFFVIWIIDVLLCVGLHALQLFVSIPIAKKKNISAYKAIIMTMIFGATWWKPLKD
;
A
#
# COMPACT_ATOMS: atom_id res chain seq x y z
N MET A 1 22.70 4.88 -3.31
CA MET A 1 21.93 3.64 -3.01
C MET A 1 21.74 2.85 -4.29
N ASN A 2 22.07 1.56 -4.33
CA ASN A 2 21.93 0.73 -5.55
C ASN A 2 20.43 0.48 -5.89
N LYS A 3 20.12 0.09 -7.14
CA LYS A 3 18.75 -0.13 -7.64
C LYS A 3 17.98 -1.19 -6.82
N LYS A 4 18.65 -2.30 -6.50
CA LYS A 4 18.08 -3.40 -5.70
C LYS A 4 17.59 -2.94 -4.33
N ASN A 5 18.40 -2.15 -3.61
CA ASN A 5 18.05 -1.64 -2.28
C ASN A 5 16.87 -0.68 -2.33
N ARG A 6 16.75 0.13 -3.39
CA ARG A 6 15.60 1.02 -3.60
C ARG A 6 14.31 0.23 -3.80
N ASP A 7 14.34 -0.81 -4.63
CA ASP A 7 13.16 -1.63 -4.92
C ASP A 7 12.69 -2.42 -3.68
N THR A 8 13.64 -2.90 -2.87
CA THR A 8 13.34 -3.54 -1.58
C THR A 8 12.69 -2.57 -0.60
N ILE A 9 13.26 -1.36 -0.44
CA ILE A 9 12.71 -0.34 0.47
C ILE A 9 11.28 0.03 0.06
N LEU A 10 11.05 0.29 -1.22
CA LEU A 10 9.72 0.67 -1.73
C LEU A 10 8.67 -0.41 -1.42
N LYS A 11 9.01 -1.70 -1.55
CA LYS A 11 8.08 -2.80 -1.24
C LYS A 11 7.79 -2.96 0.26
N ILE A 12 8.73 -2.61 1.12
CA ILE A 12 8.58 -2.72 2.58
C ILE A 12 7.75 -1.55 3.13
N THR A 13 7.84 -0.36 2.53
CA THR A 13 7.09 0.83 2.97
C THR A 13 5.59 0.58 3.22
N PRO A 14 4.80 0.01 2.29
CA PRO A 14 3.38 -0.22 2.53
C PRO A 14 3.11 -1.25 3.63
N ILE A 15 4.01 -2.22 3.85
CA ILE A 15 3.90 -3.18 4.96
C ILE A 15 4.07 -2.46 6.30
N VAL A 16 5.02 -1.54 6.40
CA VAL A 16 5.25 -0.75 7.62
C VAL A 16 4.04 0.13 7.93
N GLY A 17 3.40 0.73 6.92
CA GLY A 17 2.16 1.49 7.10
C GLY A 17 1.04 0.62 7.67
N TRP A 18 0.81 -0.58 7.12
CA TRP A 18 -0.18 -1.51 7.69
C TRP A 18 0.11 -1.90 9.14
N ILE A 19 1.38 -2.13 9.49
CA ILE A 19 1.77 -2.42 10.87
C ILE A 19 1.49 -1.20 11.77
N TYR A 20 1.84 0.01 11.32
CA TYR A 20 1.60 1.23 12.08
C TYR A 20 0.10 1.47 12.32
N ILE A 21 -0.74 1.17 11.33
CA ILE A 21 -2.20 1.22 11.47
C ILE A 21 -2.67 0.27 12.56
N VAL A 22 -2.26 -1.00 12.51
CA VAL A 22 -2.63 -2.02 13.51
C VAL A 22 -2.18 -1.59 14.91
N ILE A 23 -0.98 -1.01 15.05
CA ILE A 23 -0.50 -0.48 16.33
C ILE A 23 -1.44 0.60 16.86
N GLY A 24 -1.85 1.59 16.06
CA GLY A 24 -2.75 2.64 16.53
C GLY A 24 -4.18 2.17 16.82
N ILE A 25 -4.61 1.02 16.28
CA ILE A 25 -5.88 0.38 16.65
C ILE A 25 -5.78 -0.28 18.04
N ILE A 26 -4.68 -1.00 18.31
CA ILE A 26 -4.47 -1.72 19.57
C ILE A 26 -4.06 -0.76 20.70
N PHE A 27 -3.26 0.24 20.36
CA PHE A 27 -2.70 1.24 21.27
C PHE A 27 -3.06 2.64 20.75
N PRO A 28 -4.26 3.15 21.05
CA PRO A 28 -4.70 4.46 20.61
C PRO A 28 -3.72 5.55 21.05
N PHE A 29 -3.28 6.38 20.10
CA PHE A 29 -2.33 7.46 20.39
C PHE A 29 -3.02 8.62 21.11
N GLU A 30 -2.60 8.92 22.35
CA GLU A 30 -3.10 10.07 23.11
C GLU A 30 -2.53 11.41 22.62
N ASN A 31 -1.32 11.37 22.06
CA ASN A 31 -0.66 12.55 21.53
C ASN A 31 -1.21 12.90 20.14
N LEU A 32 -1.69 14.14 19.99
CA LEU A 32 -2.32 14.63 18.75
C LEU A 32 -1.42 14.49 17.52
N PHE A 33 -0.11 14.68 17.65
CA PHE A 33 0.81 14.58 16.51
C PHE A 33 0.86 13.15 15.96
N PHE A 34 1.03 12.14 16.82
CA PHE A 34 1.02 10.74 16.40
C PHE A 34 -0.36 10.30 15.90
N PHE A 35 -1.43 10.79 16.51
CA PHE A 35 -2.78 10.53 16.03
C PHE A 35 -3.03 11.07 14.62
N VAL A 36 -2.60 12.31 14.33
CA VAL A 36 -2.73 12.90 12.99
C VAL A 36 -1.93 12.12 11.95
N ILE A 37 -0.69 11.73 12.27
CA ILE A 37 0.13 10.90 11.38
C ILE A 37 -0.56 9.55 11.13
N TRP A 38 -1.11 8.92 12.17
CA TRP A 38 -1.86 7.68 12.04
C TRP A 38 -3.09 7.82 11.15
N ILE A 39 -3.87 8.89 11.28
CA ILE A 39 -5.01 9.15 10.38
C ILE A 39 -4.55 9.33 8.92
N ILE A 40 -3.48 10.08 8.69
CA ILE A 40 -2.91 10.25 7.35
C ILE A 40 -2.51 8.88 6.77
N ASP A 41 -1.83 8.05 7.56
CA ASP A 41 -1.40 6.72 7.13
C ASP A 41 -2.58 5.80 6.83
N VAL A 42 -3.65 5.83 7.64
CA VAL A 42 -4.92 5.13 7.35
C VAL A 42 -5.50 5.57 6.01
N LEU A 43 -5.56 6.87 5.74
CA LEU A 43 -6.07 7.39 4.47
C LEU A 43 -5.19 6.96 3.27
N LEU A 44 -3.88 6.86 3.45
CA LEU A 44 -2.95 6.42 2.41
C LEU A 44 -3.03 4.90 2.19
N CYS A 45 -2.98 4.09 3.24
CA CYS A 45 -3.03 2.63 3.12
C CYS A 45 -4.40 2.10 2.71
N VAL A 46 -5.49 2.69 3.20
CA VAL A 46 -6.85 2.23 2.86
C VAL A 46 -7.37 3.01 1.67
N GLY A 47 -7.49 4.33 1.81
CA GLY A 47 -8.13 5.19 0.81
C GLY A 47 -7.36 5.22 -0.50
N LEU A 48 -6.07 5.58 -0.46
CA LEU A 48 -5.27 5.66 -1.68
C LEU A 48 -5.06 4.28 -2.33
N HIS A 49 -4.89 3.20 -1.57
CA HIS A 49 -4.83 1.86 -2.18
C HIS A 49 -6.16 1.45 -2.82
N ALA A 50 -7.30 1.78 -2.22
CA ALA A 50 -8.60 1.53 -2.84
C ALA A 50 -8.75 2.32 -4.16
N LEU A 51 -8.33 3.59 -4.19
CA LEU A 51 -8.31 4.39 -5.43
C LEU A 51 -7.37 3.80 -6.48
N GLN A 52 -6.28 3.14 -6.08
CA GLN A 52 -5.38 2.49 -7.04
C GLN A 52 -6.02 1.28 -7.74
N LEU A 53 -7.11 0.70 -7.22
CA LEU A 53 -7.81 -0.42 -7.85
C LEU A 53 -8.34 -0.06 -9.26
N PHE A 54 -8.76 1.19 -9.46
CA PHE A 54 -9.20 1.69 -10.77
C PHE A 54 -8.11 1.59 -11.84
N VAL A 55 -6.84 1.66 -11.44
CA VAL A 55 -5.67 1.57 -12.33
C VAL A 55 -5.13 0.13 -12.37
N SER A 56 -5.08 -0.53 -11.22
CA SER A 56 -4.38 -1.80 -11.07
C SER A 56 -5.15 -2.98 -11.66
N ILE A 57 -6.49 -2.98 -11.56
CA ILE A 57 -7.35 -4.04 -12.11
C ILE A 57 -7.24 -4.13 -13.64
N PRO A 58 -7.33 -3.03 -14.42
CA PRO A 58 -7.11 -3.07 -15.86
C PRO A 58 -5.72 -3.57 -16.25
N ILE A 59 -4.67 -3.20 -15.50
CA ILE A 59 -3.29 -3.65 -15.76
C ILE A 59 -3.16 -5.15 -15.51
N ALA A 60 -3.70 -5.65 -14.40
CA ALA A 60 -3.72 -7.08 -14.11
C ALA A 60 -4.46 -7.86 -15.20
N LYS A 61 -5.62 -7.37 -15.65
CA LYS A 61 -6.39 -8.01 -16.71
C LYS A 61 -5.57 -8.17 -18.00
N LYS A 62 -4.80 -7.14 -18.39
CA LYS A 62 -3.91 -7.20 -19.57
C LYS A 62 -2.79 -8.24 -19.44
N LYS A 63 -2.38 -8.58 -18.22
CA LYS A 63 -1.35 -9.58 -17.93
C LYS A 63 -1.95 -10.94 -17.51
N ASN A 64 -3.25 -11.18 -17.77
CA ASN A 64 -3.98 -12.40 -17.39
C ASN A 64 -3.95 -12.72 -15.88
N ILE A 65 -3.85 -11.70 -15.03
CA ILE A 65 -3.92 -11.83 -13.57
C ILE A 65 -5.38 -11.68 -13.14
N SER A 66 -5.84 -12.54 -12.23
CA SER A 66 -7.21 -12.49 -11.71
C SER A 66 -7.50 -11.19 -10.95
N ALA A 67 -8.74 -10.69 -11.06
CA ALA A 67 -9.17 -9.48 -10.37
C ALA A 67 -9.01 -9.58 -8.85
N TYR A 68 -9.32 -10.74 -8.26
CA TYR A 68 -9.12 -11.00 -6.84
C TYR A 68 -7.65 -10.83 -6.41
N LYS A 69 -6.71 -11.39 -7.18
CA LYS A 69 -5.28 -11.23 -6.90
C LYS A 69 -4.84 -9.78 -7.07
N ALA A 70 -5.36 -9.07 -8.08
CA ALA A 70 -5.08 -7.64 -8.26
C ALA A 70 -5.55 -6.80 -7.07
N ILE A 71 -6.74 -7.08 -6.54
CA ILE A 71 -7.31 -6.37 -5.39
C ILE A 71 -6.42 -6.60 -4.15
N ILE A 72 -6.13 -7.86 -3.81
CA ILE A 72 -5.29 -8.18 -2.64
C ILE A 72 -3.92 -7.53 -2.75
N MET A 73 -3.25 -7.69 -3.90
CA MET A 73 -1.91 -7.13 -4.08
C MET A 73 -1.93 -5.61 -4.02
N THR A 74 -3.00 -4.94 -4.49
CA THR A 74 -3.14 -3.48 -4.38
C THR A 74 -3.35 -3.04 -2.96
N MET A 75 -4.18 -3.74 -2.20
CA MET A 75 -4.38 -3.37 -0.80
C MET A 75 -3.12 -3.58 0.02
N ILE A 76 -2.36 -4.66 -0.20
CA ILE A 76 -1.16 -4.93 0.60
C ILE A 76 0.02 -4.05 0.18
N PHE A 77 0.28 -3.92 -1.13
CA PHE A 77 1.52 -3.33 -1.66
C PHE A 77 1.32 -2.02 -2.44
N GLY A 78 0.08 -1.62 -2.69
CA GLY A 78 -0.24 -0.37 -3.37
C GLY A 78 0.42 -0.25 -4.75
N ALA A 79 1.00 0.90 -5.05
CA ALA A 79 1.63 1.15 -6.34
C ALA A 79 2.85 0.26 -6.61
N THR A 80 3.45 -0.32 -5.59
CA THR A 80 4.70 -1.05 -5.72
C THR A 80 4.54 -2.43 -6.36
N TRP A 81 3.32 -2.98 -6.40
CA TRP A 81 3.07 -4.23 -7.12
C TRP A 81 2.70 -4.01 -8.60
N TRP A 82 1.83 -3.04 -8.91
CA TRP A 82 1.29 -2.90 -10.27
C TRP A 82 2.15 -2.02 -11.17
N LYS A 83 2.96 -1.09 -10.62
CA LYS A 83 3.88 -0.28 -11.44
C LYS A 83 4.85 -1.16 -12.23
N PRO A 84 5.53 -2.17 -11.63
CA PRO A 84 6.39 -3.08 -12.37
C PRO A 84 5.67 -3.93 -13.44
N LEU A 85 4.34 -4.01 -13.42
CA LEU A 85 3.56 -4.72 -14.43
C LEU A 85 3.15 -3.85 -15.63
N LYS A 86 3.37 -2.53 -15.55
CA LYS A 86 3.15 -1.65 -16.71
C LYS A 86 4.25 -1.82 -17.77
N ASP A 87 5.43 -2.19 -17.32
CA ASP A 87 6.60 -2.50 -18.15
C ASP A 87 6.49 -3.92 -18.75
#